data_AF-A0A260ZM04-F1
#
_entry.id   AF-A0A260ZM04-F1
#
_cell.length_a   1.000
_cell.length_b   1.000
_cell.length_c   1.000
_cell.angle_alpha   90.00
_cell.angle_beta   90.00
_cell.angle_gamma   90.00
#
_symmetry.space_group_name_H-M   'P 1'
#
loop_
_entity.id
_entity.type
_entity.pdbx_description
1 polymer ?
#
loop_
_entity_poly.entity_id
_entity_poly.type
_entity_poly.pdbx_seq_one_letter_code
_entity_poly.pdbx_strand_id
1 'polypeptide(L)'
;MSPPHYQPLSYGSSKTIIRYMEPNKRRLDQVDGRFIEDKYSKMFEDVDRYGFRISVGAQPGDIDFGGGDVPDRTEADLNRAIERFKMNEQTPDKSLVFESAKFQYRRKRLKPPYKFVICLSVGHDDELLEYSKPLRFAQKYLISRIFEKREASNHPVEIENLHLCARKCIRFPVGLKLKAKHLTVSKCLNNLDEQIRPVLTDCSFPLASIGTFGRIEDRHHPMIDSALEVKMNPTEMNQETVATFTHNRMHFNGNLNQLKDNILMIVENWQRTNRIVGTHFSFVTYKAED
;
A
#
# COMPACT_ATOMS: atom_id res chain seq x y z
N MET A 1 18.48 38.10 -12.10
CA MET A 1 18.06 36.76 -12.58
C MET A 1 16.72 36.46 -11.96
N SER A 2 15.66 36.48 -12.76
CA SER A 2 14.30 36.16 -12.31
C SER A 2 14.18 34.66 -12.02
N PRO A 3 13.42 34.23 -11.00
CA PRO A 3 13.19 32.82 -10.73
C PRO A 3 12.40 32.18 -11.88
N PRO A 4 12.63 30.89 -12.20
CA PRO A 4 11.88 30.21 -13.24
C PRO A 4 10.38 30.17 -12.87
N HIS A 5 9.55 30.71 -13.75
CA HIS A 5 8.10 30.54 -13.72
C HIS A 5 7.79 29.05 -13.94
N TYR A 6 7.56 28.31 -12.86
CA TYR A 6 6.99 26.97 -12.95
C TYR A 6 5.49 27.12 -13.17
N GLN A 7 5.02 26.77 -14.36
CA GLN A 7 3.60 26.59 -14.62
C GLN A 7 3.09 25.41 -13.78
N PRO A 8 1.97 25.57 -13.04
CA PRO A 8 1.33 24.46 -12.34
C PRO A 8 0.84 23.43 -13.36
N LEU A 9 1.05 22.15 -13.08
CA LEU A 9 0.55 21.05 -13.92
C LEU A 9 -0.98 21.04 -13.82
N SER A 10 -1.67 21.56 -14.84
CA SER A 10 -3.12 21.52 -14.92
C SER A 10 -3.57 20.10 -15.30
N TYR A 11 -3.89 19.29 -14.29
CA TYR A 11 -4.48 17.96 -14.48
C TYR A 11 -5.99 18.09 -14.77
N GLY A 12 -6.31 18.41 -16.02
CA GLY A 12 -7.60 18.08 -16.61
C GLY A 12 -7.49 16.73 -17.33
N SER A 13 -8.54 15.91 -17.25
CA SER A 13 -8.72 14.61 -17.95
C SER A 13 -8.34 13.36 -17.14
N SER A 14 -9.38 12.76 -16.54
CA SER A 14 -9.81 11.35 -16.47
C SER A 14 -8.88 10.15 -16.81
N LYS A 15 -7.58 10.31 -17.04
CA LYS A 15 -6.65 9.20 -17.35
C LYS A 15 -5.23 9.38 -16.80
N THR A 16 -4.97 10.30 -15.86
CA THR A 16 -3.67 10.31 -15.18
C THR A 16 -3.68 9.27 -14.07
N ILE A 17 -3.33 8.03 -14.44
CA ILE A 17 -3.01 6.99 -13.47
C ILE A 17 -1.58 7.25 -13.01
N ILE A 18 -1.39 7.89 -11.85
CA ILE A 18 -0.14 7.72 -11.08
C ILE A 18 -0.21 6.27 -10.60
N ARG A 19 0.37 5.36 -11.40
CA ARG A 19 0.15 3.91 -11.23
C ARG A 19 0.67 3.41 -9.91
N TYR A 20 1.80 3.96 -9.46
CA TYR A 20 2.43 3.55 -8.22
C TYR A 20 3.65 4.44 -8.00
N MET A 21 3.91 4.86 -6.77
CA MET A 21 5.24 5.36 -6.40
C MET A 21 5.83 4.30 -5.48
N GLU A 22 6.87 3.58 -5.92
CA GLU A 22 7.62 2.65 -5.06
C GLU A 22 8.64 3.44 -4.25
N PRO A 23 8.46 3.56 -2.93
CA PRO A 23 9.38 4.31 -2.11
C PRO A 23 10.56 3.46 -1.66
N ASN A 24 11.75 4.06 -1.67
CA ASN A 24 13.03 3.49 -1.22
C ASN A 24 13.44 2.16 -1.86
N LYS A 25 13.57 2.15 -3.19
CA LYS A 25 14.36 1.09 -3.82
C LYS A 25 15.84 1.28 -3.44
N ARG A 26 16.52 0.20 -3.09
CA ARG A 26 17.97 0.21 -2.90
C ARG A 26 18.65 -0.23 -4.18
N ARG A 27 19.65 0.52 -4.62
CA ARG A 27 20.55 0.07 -5.69
C ARG A 27 21.96 -0.03 -5.15
N LEU A 28 22.50 -1.25 -5.24
CA LEU A 28 23.90 -1.52 -5.00
C LEU A 28 24.71 -1.01 -6.20
N ASP A 29 25.67 -0.14 -5.92
CA ASP A 29 26.79 0.11 -6.82
C ASP A 29 27.73 -1.08 -6.61
N GLN A 30 27.71 -2.05 -7.53
CA GLN A 30 28.79 -3.02 -7.56
C GLN A 30 30.04 -2.36 -8.14
N VAL A 31 31.20 -2.75 -7.62
CA VAL A 31 32.50 -2.58 -8.29
C VAL A 31 32.30 -3.05 -9.74
N ASP A 32 32.63 -2.18 -10.70
CA ASP A 32 32.43 -2.33 -12.17
C ASP A 32 31.16 -1.68 -12.78
N GLY A 33 30.46 -0.82 -12.05
CA GLY A 33 29.56 0.18 -12.65
C GLY A 33 28.22 -0.34 -13.19
N ARG A 34 27.80 -1.56 -12.80
CA ARG A 34 26.47 -2.11 -13.09
C ARG A 34 25.58 -2.08 -11.85
N PHE A 35 24.39 -1.51 -12.00
CA PHE A 35 23.36 -1.47 -10.96
C PHE A 35 22.64 -2.82 -10.87
N ILE A 36 22.60 -3.43 -9.69
CA ILE A 36 21.71 -4.57 -9.40
C ILE A 36 20.52 -4.05 -8.61
N GLU A 37 19.32 -4.23 -9.15
CA GLU A 37 18.06 -3.97 -8.44
C GLU A 37 17.82 -5.10 -7.44
N ASP A 38 17.80 -4.76 -6.14
CA ASP A 38 17.28 -5.68 -5.14
C ASP A 38 15.75 -5.66 -5.20
N LYS A 39 15.18 -6.61 -5.97
CA LYS A 39 13.73 -6.81 -6.12
C LYS A 39 13.01 -7.05 -4.79
N TYR A 40 13.73 -7.36 -3.71
CA TYR A 40 13.19 -7.70 -2.39
C TYR A 40 13.30 -6.55 -1.37
N SER A 41 13.98 -5.44 -1.69
CA SER A 41 14.16 -4.30 -0.77
C SER A 41 13.13 -3.18 -0.88
N LYS A 42 11.87 -3.49 -1.20
CA LYS A 42 10.79 -2.49 -1.14
C LYS A 42 10.62 -2.02 0.30
N MET A 43 11.27 -0.91 0.65
CA MET A 43 11.30 -0.35 1.99
C MET A 43 10.27 0.75 2.10
N PHE A 44 9.07 0.37 2.49
CA PHE A 44 7.96 1.31 2.71
C PHE A 44 8.09 2.15 4.00
N GLU A 45 9.29 2.20 4.58
CA GLU A 45 9.58 2.76 5.90
C GLU A 45 10.82 3.67 5.82
N ASP A 46 10.91 4.66 6.72
CA ASP A 46 12.10 5.47 6.87
C ASP A 46 13.27 4.61 7.35
N VAL A 47 14.45 4.85 6.80
CA VAL A 47 15.67 4.17 7.20
C VAL A 47 16.82 5.14 7.42
N ASP A 48 17.79 4.75 8.24
CA ASP A 48 19.05 5.46 8.39
C ASP A 48 19.93 5.28 7.15
N ARG A 49 21.07 5.96 7.13
CA ARG A 49 22.00 5.91 5.99
C ARG A 49 22.56 4.51 5.69
N TYR A 50 22.44 3.56 6.62
CA TYR A 50 22.84 2.16 6.47
C TYR A 50 21.65 1.24 6.21
N GLY A 51 20.45 1.82 6.10
CA GLY A 51 19.24 1.09 5.80
C GLY A 51 18.65 0.32 6.98
N PHE A 52 18.87 0.76 8.22
CA PHE A 52 18.10 0.31 9.38
C PHE A 52 16.85 1.15 9.56
N ARG A 53 15.73 0.52 9.93
CA ARG A 53 14.47 1.23 10.13
C ARG A 53 14.58 2.29 11.20
N ILE A 54 13.94 3.41 10.96
CA ILE A 54 13.75 4.48 11.95
C ILE A 54 12.27 4.52 12.29
N SER A 55 11.95 4.31 13.57
CA SER A 55 10.58 4.48 14.05
C SER A 55 10.19 5.95 13.99
N VAL A 56 9.07 6.21 13.31
CA VAL A 56 8.48 7.54 13.16
C VAL A 56 7.00 7.42 13.45
N GLY A 57 6.50 8.24 14.38
CA GLY A 57 5.08 8.31 14.70
C GLY A 57 4.27 9.02 13.61
N ALA A 58 2.96 8.76 13.59
CA ALA A 58 2.01 9.49 12.76
C ALA A 58 1.98 10.99 13.11
N GLN A 59 1.73 11.83 12.11
CA GLN A 59 1.55 13.28 12.26
C GLN A 59 0.10 13.68 11.94
N PRO A 60 -0.35 14.88 12.36
CA PRO A 60 -1.67 15.38 11.97
C PRO A 60 -1.85 15.38 10.45
N GLY A 61 -2.94 14.78 9.97
CA GLY A 61 -3.26 14.63 8.54
C GLY A 61 -2.71 13.35 7.89
N ASP A 62 -1.89 12.58 8.60
CA ASP A 62 -1.48 11.25 8.14
C ASP A 62 -2.63 10.25 8.29
N ILE A 63 -2.79 9.37 7.31
CA ILE A 63 -3.62 8.16 7.42
C ILE A 63 -2.72 7.04 7.91
N ASP A 64 -2.91 6.60 9.15
CA ASP A 64 -2.19 5.51 9.77
C ASP A 64 -2.87 4.17 9.47
N PHE A 65 -2.18 3.26 8.80
CA PHE A 65 -2.67 1.91 8.47
C PHE A 65 -2.32 0.90 9.56
N GLY A 66 -1.66 1.32 10.63
CA GLY A 66 -1.16 0.45 11.65
C GLY A 66 -0.13 -0.56 11.12
N GLY A 67 0.18 -1.54 11.95
CA GLY A 67 1.27 -2.48 11.76
C GLY A 67 2.39 -2.19 12.74
N GLY A 68 2.66 -3.15 13.63
CA GLY A 68 3.81 -3.07 14.51
C GLY A 68 5.07 -2.87 13.69
N ASP A 69 6.01 -2.09 14.22
CA ASP A 69 7.36 -2.04 13.66
C ASP A 69 7.88 -3.48 13.64
N VAL A 70 7.92 -4.12 12.46
CA VAL A 70 8.58 -5.43 12.36
C VAL A 70 10.05 -5.13 12.65
N PRO A 71 10.59 -5.61 13.78
CA PRO A 71 11.94 -5.28 14.16
C PRO A 71 12.89 -5.79 13.08
N ASP A 72 13.89 -4.99 12.74
CA ASP A 72 14.98 -5.48 11.90
C ASP A 72 15.59 -6.72 12.57
N ARG A 73 15.90 -7.75 11.78
CA ARG A 73 16.60 -8.95 12.28
C ARG A 73 17.88 -8.53 13.00
N THR A 74 18.19 -9.19 14.10
CA THR A 74 19.45 -8.93 14.78
C THR A 74 20.62 -9.47 13.94
N GLU A 75 21.82 -8.95 14.17
CA GLU A 75 23.05 -9.48 13.54
C GLU A 75 23.21 -10.98 13.84
N ALA A 76 22.84 -11.41 15.05
CA ALA A 76 22.86 -12.82 15.44
C ALA A 76 21.86 -13.68 14.66
N ASP A 77 20.64 -13.19 14.41
CA ASP A 77 19.64 -13.88 13.58
C ASP A 77 20.15 -14.08 12.14
N LEU A 78 20.73 -13.02 11.57
CA LEU A 78 21.25 -13.04 10.20
C LEU A 78 22.44 -13.99 10.09
N ASN A 79 23.37 -13.95 11.05
CA ASN A 79 24.53 -14.85 11.06
C ASN A 79 24.08 -16.31 11.21
N ARG A 80 23.12 -16.61 12.09
CA ARG A 80 22.54 -17.97 12.19
C ARG A 80 21.91 -18.42 10.88
N ALA A 81 21.18 -17.54 10.19
CA ALA A 81 20.57 -17.86 8.91
C ALA A 81 21.65 -18.17 7.86
N ILE A 82 22.69 -17.33 7.74
CA ILE A 82 23.80 -17.53 6.80
C ILE A 82 24.54 -18.84 7.08
N GLU A 83 24.83 -19.17 8.35
CA GLU A 83 25.49 -20.43 8.72
C GLU A 83 24.64 -21.66 8.38
N ARG A 84 23.30 -21.59 8.48
CA ARG A 84 22.42 -22.68 8.04
C ARG A 84 22.53 -22.95 6.54
N PHE A 85 22.64 -21.91 5.71
CA PHE A 85 22.85 -22.08 4.27
C PHE A 85 24.19 -22.77 3.99
N LYS A 86 25.26 -22.35 4.67
CA LYS A 86 26.59 -22.97 4.52
C LYS A 86 26.60 -24.45 4.93
N MET A 87 25.97 -24.78 6.05
CA MET A 87 25.86 -26.16 6.54
C MET A 87 25.10 -27.08 5.58
N ASN A 88 24.15 -26.53 4.82
CA ASN A 88 23.40 -27.27 3.81
C ASN A 88 24.08 -27.26 2.42
N GLU A 89 25.34 -26.81 2.33
CA GLU A 89 26.09 -26.63 1.07
C GLU A 89 25.36 -25.73 0.05
N GLN A 90 24.51 -24.82 0.54
CA GLN A 90 23.76 -23.89 -0.27
C GLN A 90 24.42 -22.52 -0.26
N THR A 91 24.28 -21.80 -1.38
CA THR A 91 24.68 -20.39 -1.42
C THR A 91 23.68 -19.57 -0.58
N PRO A 92 24.14 -18.77 0.40
CA PRO A 92 23.25 -17.92 1.17
C PRO A 92 22.48 -16.95 0.25
N ASP A 93 21.22 -16.70 0.60
CA ASP A 93 20.42 -15.69 -0.08
C ASP A 93 21.15 -14.33 -0.07
N LYS A 94 21.25 -13.70 -1.25
CA LYS A 94 21.86 -12.38 -1.44
C LYS A 94 21.23 -11.33 -0.53
N SER A 95 19.92 -11.44 -0.25
CA SER A 95 19.21 -10.54 0.65
C SER A 95 19.77 -10.63 2.09
N LEU A 96 20.02 -11.86 2.59
CA LEU A 96 20.59 -12.11 3.92
C LEU A 96 22.01 -11.58 4.04
N VAL A 97 22.85 -11.82 3.02
CA VAL A 97 24.22 -11.33 2.97
C VAL A 97 24.25 -9.81 2.97
N PHE A 98 23.36 -9.18 2.21
CA PHE A 98 23.21 -7.73 2.18
C PHE A 98 22.75 -7.16 3.54
N GLU A 99 21.75 -7.77 4.18
CA GLU A 99 21.29 -7.35 5.51
C GLU A 99 22.39 -7.45 6.56
N SER A 100 23.18 -8.54 6.55
CA SER A 100 24.33 -8.70 7.45
C SER A 100 25.40 -7.63 7.21
N ALA A 101 25.68 -7.30 5.94
CA ALA A 101 26.69 -6.29 5.59
C ALA A 101 26.35 -4.89 6.15
N LYS A 102 25.07 -4.53 6.31
CA LYS A 102 24.65 -3.23 6.91
C LYS A 102 25.26 -3.00 8.29
N PHE A 103 25.33 -4.05 9.11
CA PHE A 103 25.93 -3.98 10.46
C PHE A 103 27.42 -3.65 10.40
N GLN A 104 28.15 -4.24 9.45
CA GLN A 104 29.57 -3.95 9.25
C GLN A 104 29.82 -2.51 8.81
N TYR A 105 29.05 -2.02 7.82
CA TYR A 105 29.15 -0.62 7.37
C TYR A 105 28.80 0.36 8.50
N ARG A 106 27.77 0.05 9.30
CA ARG A 106 27.35 0.86 10.45
C ARG A 106 28.42 0.92 11.54
N ARG A 107 28.97 -0.23 11.94
CA ARG A 107 30.03 -0.32 12.96
C ARG A 107 31.30 0.43 12.56
N LYS A 108 31.74 0.24 11.31
CA LYS A 108 32.95 0.88 10.77
C LYS A 108 32.72 2.33 10.32
N ARG A 109 31.50 2.84 10.42
CA ARG A 109 31.06 4.16 9.93
C ARG A 109 31.40 4.41 8.46
N LEU A 110 31.48 3.35 7.67
CA LEU A 110 31.82 3.40 6.25
C LEU A 110 30.63 3.86 5.42
N LYS A 111 30.89 4.54 4.30
CA LYS A 111 29.86 4.86 3.32
C LYS A 111 29.39 3.56 2.67
N PRO A 112 28.09 3.23 2.70
CA PRO A 112 27.61 2.03 2.04
C PRO A 112 27.76 2.12 0.51
N PRO A 113 28.00 0.99 -0.19
CA PRO A 113 28.15 0.94 -1.64
C PRO A 113 26.77 0.90 -2.32
N TYR A 114 25.80 1.67 -1.82
CA TYR A 114 24.47 1.72 -2.40
C TYR A 114 23.83 3.08 -2.18
N LYS A 115 22.92 3.42 -3.08
CA LYS A 115 22.11 4.63 -3.05
C LYS A 115 20.65 4.28 -2.78
N PHE A 116 19.97 5.18 -2.09
CA PHE A 116 18.52 5.14 -1.94
C PHE A 116 17.89 5.95 -3.07
N VAL A 117 16.88 5.38 -3.74
CA VAL A 117 16.15 6.07 -4.80
C VAL A 117 14.65 5.97 -4.57
N ILE A 118 13.92 6.97 -5.03
CA ILE A 118 12.47 6.98 -5.16
C ILE A 118 12.13 6.77 -6.63
N CYS A 119 11.19 5.87 -6.90
CA CYS A 119 10.69 5.63 -8.25
C CYS A 119 9.35 6.34 -8.43
N LEU A 120 9.29 7.27 -9.38
CA LEU A 120 8.06 7.86 -9.86
C LEU A 120 7.69 7.18 -11.18
N SER A 121 6.57 6.47 -11.20
CA SER A 121 6.08 5.80 -12.41
C SER A 121 4.90 6.57 -13.01
N VAL A 122 5.04 7.00 -14.26
CA VAL A 122 3.99 7.64 -15.05
C VAL A 122 3.69 6.75 -16.27
N GLY A 123 2.56 6.05 -16.24
CA GLY A 123 2.21 5.10 -17.31
C GLY A 123 3.11 3.85 -17.31
N HIS A 124 4.02 3.74 -18.29
CA HIS A 124 5.03 2.68 -18.38
C HIS A 124 6.46 3.20 -18.17
N ASP A 125 6.60 4.51 -17.93
CA ASP A 125 7.88 5.16 -17.76
C ASP A 125 8.19 5.32 -16.26
N ASP A 126 9.39 4.90 -15.87
CA ASP A 126 9.91 5.01 -14.52
C ASP A 126 11.01 6.06 -14.46
N GLU A 127 10.84 7.06 -13.60
CA GLU A 127 11.89 8.02 -13.24
C GLU A 127 12.44 7.69 -11.85
N LEU A 128 13.76 7.55 -11.75
CA LEU A 128 14.46 7.27 -10.50
C LEU A 128 15.15 8.52 -9.97
N LEU A 129 14.82 8.89 -8.73
CA LEU A 129 15.39 10.04 -8.05
C LEU A 129 16.25 9.58 -6.87
N GLU A 130 17.54 9.91 -6.86
CA GLU A 130 18.39 9.72 -5.68
C GLU A 130 17.86 10.53 -4.50
N TYR A 131 17.72 9.87 -3.36
CA TYR A 131 17.04 10.44 -2.21
C TYR A 131 17.82 10.19 -0.92
N SER A 132 18.34 11.26 -0.33
CA SER A 132 19.18 11.21 0.87
C SER A 132 18.45 11.57 2.17
N LYS A 133 17.16 11.92 2.07
CA LYS A 133 16.34 12.32 3.22
C LYS A 133 15.47 11.13 3.69
N PRO A 134 14.87 11.19 4.89
CA PRO A 134 13.82 10.26 5.29
C PRO A 134 12.67 10.26 4.27
N LEU A 135 12.28 9.08 3.78
CA LEU A 135 11.20 8.83 2.81
C LEU A 135 9.97 9.70 3.05
N ARG A 136 9.63 9.84 4.32
CA ARG A 136 8.50 10.60 4.79
C ARG A 136 8.45 12.05 4.31
N PHE A 137 9.61 12.68 4.11
CA PHE A 137 9.70 14.04 3.58
C PHE A 137 9.46 14.06 2.08
N ALA A 138 9.84 12.99 1.36
CA ALA A 138 9.56 12.86 -0.06
C ALA A 138 8.09 12.59 -0.28
N GLN A 139 7.48 11.68 0.47
CA GLN A 139 6.04 11.44 0.40
C GLN A 139 5.27 12.75 0.62
N LYS A 140 5.60 13.50 1.69
CA LYS A 140 4.98 14.80 1.96
C LYS A 140 5.20 15.79 0.83
N TYR A 141 6.44 15.92 0.34
CA TYR A 141 6.76 16.80 -0.78
C TYR A 141 5.98 16.44 -2.03
N LEU A 142 6.00 15.17 -2.45
CA LEU A 142 5.35 14.70 -3.67
C LEU A 142 3.83 14.85 -3.59
N ILE A 143 3.21 14.45 -2.48
CA ILE A 143 1.77 14.62 -2.27
C ILE A 143 1.41 16.12 -2.27
N SER A 144 2.20 16.97 -1.61
CA SER A 144 1.97 18.42 -1.65
C SER A 144 2.13 19.03 -3.05
N ARG A 145 2.98 18.45 -3.90
CA ARG A 145 3.15 18.87 -5.29
C ARG A 145 2.01 18.39 -6.19
N ILE A 146 1.49 17.19 -5.96
CA ILE A 146 0.35 16.63 -6.70
C ILE A 146 -0.93 17.41 -6.40
N PHE A 147 -1.16 17.72 -5.12
CA PHE A 147 -2.38 18.40 -4.67
C PHE A 147 -2.19 19.91 -4.47
N GLU A 148 -1.15 20.49 -5.06
CA GLU A 148 -0.70 21.89 -4.98
C GLU A 148 -1.74 22.91 -4.50
N LYS A 149 -1.60 23.42 -3.27
CA LYS A 149 -2.45 24.47 -2.66
C LYS A 149 -3.96 24.15 -2.62
N ARG A 150 -4.39 22.94 -2.98
CA ARG A 150 -5.81 22.54 -2.96
C ARG A 150 -6.31 22.29 -1.54
N GLU A 151 -5.41 22.10 -0.58
CA GLU A 151 -5.74 22.14 0.85
C GLU A 151 -6.31 23.50 1.28
N ALA A 152 -5.90 24.59 0.61
CA ALA A 152 -6.35 25.95 0.91
C ALA A 152 -7.58 26.37 0.09
N SER A 153 -7.90 25.67 -0.99
CA SER A 153 -8.96 26.08 -1.91
C SER A 153 -10.36 25.69 -1.42
N ASN A 154 -10.49 24.86 -0.39
CA ASN A 154 -11.76 24.28 0.10
C ASN A 154 -12.56 23.51 -0.98
N HIS A 155 -11.97 23.31 -2.17
CA HIS A 155 -12.58 22.60 -3.29
C HIS A 155 -12.09 21.14 -3.28
N PRO A 156 -13.00 20.15 -3.19
CA PRO A 156 -12.62 18.76 -3.19
C PRO A 156 -11.91 18.35 -4.47
N VAL A 157 -10.88 17.51 -4.36
CA VAL A 157 -10.27 16.86 -5.51
C VAL A 157 -11.11 15.64 -5.88
N GLU A 158 -11.66 15.66 -7.09
CA GLU A 158 -12.45 14.53 -7.60
C GLU A 158 -11.53 13.38 -8.03
N ILE A 159 -11.77 12.20 -7.47
CA ILE A 159 -11.03 10.98 -7.75
C ILE A 159 -12.04 9.87 -8.00
N GLU A 160 -12.03 9.27 -9.18
CA GLU A 160 -12.97 8.18 -9.47
C GLU A 160 -12.62 6.94 -8.63
N ASN A 161 -11.34 6.54 -8.63
CA ASN A 161 -10.85 5.35 -7.95
C ASN A 161 -9.72 5.72 -6.97
N LEU A 162 -10.02 5.73 -5.68
CA LEU A 162 -9.05 6.01 -4.62
C LEU A 162 -8.54 4.68 -4.04
N HIS A 163 -7.28 4.36 -4.32
CA HIS A 163 -6.62 3.19 -3.75
C HIS A 163 -5.57 3.63 -2.72
N LEU A 164 -5.81 3.27 -1.46
CA LEU A 164 -4.95 3.61 -0.33
C LEU A 164 -4.18 2.37 0.11
N CYS A 165 -2.89 2.35 -0.22
CA CYS A 165 -1.99 1.25 0.12
C CYS A 165 -0.68 1.79 0.69
N ALA A 166 -0.42 1.51 1.97
CA ALA A 166 0.87 1.76 2.60
C ALA A 166 1.19 0.68 3.65
N ARG A 167 2.47 0.50 3.97
CA ARG A 167 2.85 -0.36 5.10
C ARG A 167 2.59 0.29 6.45
N LYS A 168 2.82 1.60 6.57
CA LYS A 168 2.72 2.36 7.83
C LYS A 168 1.75 3.52 7.72
N CYS A 169 2.10 4.59 7.01
CA CYS A 169 1.20 5.73 6.83
C CYS A 169 1.25 6.31 5.41
N ILE A 170 0.17 7.00 5.02
CA ILE A 170 0.13 7.91 3.86
C ILE A 170 0.00 9.33 4.40
N ARG A 171 0.84 10.24 3.90
CA ARG A 171 0.93 11.61 4.43
C ARG A 171 0.19 12.62 3.57
N PHE A 172 -1.06 12.90 3.92
CA PHE A 172 -1.81 13.94 3.24
C PHE A 172 -1.52 15.34 3.83
N PRO A 173 -1.54 16.39 3.00
CA PRO A 173 -1.60 17.77 3.48
C PRO A 173 -2.81 17.94 4.40
N VAL A 174 -2.59 18.63 5.52
CA VAL A 174 -3.67 18.96 6.45
C VAL A 174 -4.72 19.78 5.70
N GLY A 175 -5.98 19.38 5.82
CA GLY A 175 -7.12 20.06 5.17
C GLY A 175 -7.41 19.61 3.74
N LEU A 176 -6.63 18.69 3.15
CA LEU A 176 -6.96 18.10 1.86
C LEU A 176 -8.32 17.40 1.92
N LYS A 177 -9.17 17.68 0.94
CA LYS A 177 -10.49 17.08 0.77
C LYS A 177 -10.59 16.35 -0.56
N LEU A 178 -10.99 15.09 -0.52
CA LEU A 178 -11.15 14.22 -1.68
C LEU A 178 -12.63 13.88 -1.87
N LYS A 179 -13.09 13.84 -3.11
CA LYS A 179 -14.38 13.27 -3.49
C LYS A 179 -14.12 11.98 -4.24
N ALA A 180 -14.39 10.85 -3.59
CA ALA A 180 -14.12 9.52 -4.15
C ALA A 180 -15.40 8.80 -4.52
N LYS A 181 -15.40 8.05 -5.64
CA LYS A 181 -16.52 7.19 -6.03
C LYS A 181 -16.29 5.73 -5.63
N HIS A 182 -15.07 5.25 -5.83
CA HIS A 182 -14.62 3.90 -5.47
C HIS A 182 -13.45 4.00 -4.50
N LEU A 183 -13.52 3.28 -3.38
CA LEU A 183 -12.49 3.27 -2.35
C LEU A 183 -11.93 1.85 -2.15
N THR A 184 -10.61 1.70 -2.21
CA THR A 184 -9.94 0.44 -1.83
C THR A 184 -8.84 0.71 -0.81
N VAL A 185 -8.75 -0.09 0.24
CA VAL A 185 -7.75 0.03 1.31
C VAL A 185 -6.97 -1.28 1.49
N SER A 186 -5.65 -1.24 1.65
CA SER A 186 -4.85 -2.48 1.59
C SER A 186 -4.83 -3.34 2.87
N LYS A 187 -4.77 -2.74 4.07
CA LYS A 187 -4.51 -3.49 5.31
C LYS A 187 -5.71 -3.69 6.20
N CYS A 188 -6.49 -2.64 6.52
CA CYS A 188 -7.70 -2.76 7.34
C CYS A 188 -8.61 -1.55 7.19
N LEU A 189 -9.93 -1.79 7.27
CA LEU A 189 -10.99 -0.76 7.30
C LEU A 189 -11.36 -0.34 8.74
N ASN A 190 -10.58 -0.75 9.73
CA ASN A 190 -11.02 -0.70 11.14
C ASN A 190 -11.06 0.74 11.70
N ASN A 191 -10.37 1.70 11.06
CA ASN A 191 -10.31 3.11 11.46
C ASN A 191 -10.86 4.05 10.37
N LEU A 192 -11.87 3.61 9.62
CA LEU A 192 -12.46 4.38 8.53
C LEU A 192 -12.87 5.80 9.00
N ASP A 193 -13.57 5.91 10.13
CA ASP A 193 -14.06 7.21 10.64
C ASP A 193 -12.95 8.14 11.15
N GLU A 194 -11.90 7.59 11.77
CA GLU A 194 -10.82 8.41 12.33
C GLU A 194 -9.79 8.82 11.26
N GLN A 195 -9.53 7.96 10.28
CA GLN A 195 -8.39 8.11 9.38
C GLN A 195 -8.81 8.46 7.94
N ILE A 196 -9.90 7.86 7.45
CA ILE A 196 -10.28 7.95 6.03
C ILE A 196 -11.37 9.00 5.83
N ARG A 197 -12.41 8.98 6.69
CA ARG A 197 -13.55 9.89 6.65
C ARG A 197 -13.15 11.36 6.71
N PRO A 198 -12.13 11.81 7.49
CA PRO A 198 -11.74 13.21 7.51
C PRO A 198 -11.15 13.72 6.18
N VAL A 199 -10.61 12.81 5.37
CA VAL A 199 -10.04 13.13 4.05
C VAL A 199 -11.11 13.11 2.97
N LEU A 200 -12.17 12.32 3.13
CA LEU A 200 -13.30 12.26 2.20
C LEU A 200 -14.33 13.37 2.46
N THR A 201 -14.96 13.84 1.39
CA THR A 201 -16.10 14.76 1.47
C THR A 201 -17.42 14.02 1.49
N ASP A 202 -18.45 14.67 2.02
CA ASP A 202 -19.81 14.12 2.12
C ASP A 202 -20.38 13.74 0.76
N CYS A 203 -19.96 14.44 -0.31
CA CYS A 203 -20.31 14.12 -1.69
C CYS A 203 -19.73 12.79 -2.21
N SER A 204 -18.89 12.11 -1.42
CA SER A 204 -18.39 10.76 -1.73
C SER A 204 -19.39 9.66 -1.34
N PHE A 205 -20.42 10.00 -0.54
CA PHE A 205 -21.32 9.03 0.06
C PHE A 205 -22.72 9.08 -0.56
N PRO A 206 -23.37 7.92 -0.76
CA PRO A 206 -22.82 6.58 -0.61
C PRO A 206 -21.73 6.29 -1.65
N LEU A 207 -20.70 5.51 -1.26
CA LEU A 207 -19.67 5.07 -2.20
C LEU A 207 -20.28 4.10 -3.21
N ALA A 208 -19.87 4.21 -4.47
CA ALA A 208 -20.29 3.26 -5.49
C ALA A 208 -19.64 1.89 -5.27
N SER A 209 -18.40 1.85 -4.77
CA SER A 209 -17.86 0.64 -4.16
C SER A 209 -16.82 0.92 -3.09
N ILE A 210 -16.72 0.00 -2.13
CA ILE A 210 -15.69 -0.02 -1.10
C ILE A 210 -15.05 -1.41 -1.03
N GLY A 211 -13.76 -1.50 -0.75
CA GLY A 211 -13.11 -2.78 -0.59
C GLY A 211 -11.79 -2.77 0.13
N THR A 212 -11.33 -3.96 0.47
CA THR A 212 -10.02 -4.17 1.08
C THR A 212 -9.32 -5.40 0.53
N PHE A 213 -7.98 -5.36 0.54
CA PHE A 213 -7.14 -6.53 0.25
C PHE A 213 -6.90 -7.39 1.49
N GLY A 214 -7.16 -6.86 2.68
CA GLY A 214 -7.06 -7.54 3.98
C GLY A 214 -8.42 -7.90 4.58
N ARG A 215 -8.44 -8.15 5.89
CA ARG A 215 -9.66 -8.48 6.64
C ARG A 215 -10.58 -7.26 6.79
N ILE A 216 -11.89 -7.50 6.80
CA ILE A 216 -12.89 -6.55 7.30
C ILE A 216 -13.28 -7.03 8.70
N GLU A 217 -12.80 -6.36 9.75
CA GLU A 217 -13.17 -6.71 11.12
C GLU A 217 -14.58 -6.18 11.45
N ASP A 218 -14.81 -4.89 11.23
CA ASP A 218 -16.14 -4.28 11.33
C ASP A 218 -16.85 -4.27 9.97
N ARG A 219 -17.74 -5.23 9.76
CA ARG A 219 -18.50 -5.40 8.52
C ARG A 219 -19.76 -4.54 8.44
N HIS A 220 -20.18 -3.96 9.57
CA HIS A 220 -21.37 -3.13 9.70
C HIS A 220 -21.04 -1.65 9.87
N HIS A 221 -19.82 -1.27 9.48
CA HIS A 221 -19.42 0.13 9.49
C HIS A 221 -20.33 0.93 8.53
N PRO A 222 -20.83 2.13 8.92
CA PRO A 222 -21.78 2.90 8.10
C PRO A 222 -21.31 3.17 6.66
N MET A 223 -20.01 3.40 6.46
CA MET A 223 -19.42 3.57 5.12
C MET A 223 -19.46 2.29 4.26
N ILE A 224 -19.45 1.11 4.88
CA ILE A 224 -19.54 -0.19 4.20
C ILE A 224 -21.00 -0.51 3.92
N ASP A 225 -21.87 -0.36 4.93
CA ASP A 225 -23.32 -0.63 4.82
C ASP A 225 -24.02 0.27 3.81
N SER A 226 -23.59 1.54 3.71
CA SER A 226 -24.14 2.47 2.70
C SER A 226 -23.58 2.26 1.30
N ALA A 227 -22.50 1.49 1.11
CA ALA A 227 -21.88 1.31 -0.19
C ALA A 227 -22.75 0.44 -1.12
N LEU A 228 -22.78 0.79 -2.40
CA LEU A 228 -23.57 0.04 -3.40
C LEU A 228 -22.96 -1.31 -3.75
N GLU A 229 -21.65 -1.47 -3.59
CA GLU A 229 -20.91 -2.70 -3.85
C GLU A 229 -19.74 -2.84 -2.86
N VAL A 230 -19.54 -4.05 -2.33
CA VAL A 230 -18.43 -4.38 -1.44
C VAL A 230 -17.46 -5.35 -2.13
N LYS A 231 -16.16 -5.00 -2.15
CA LYS A 231 -15.10 -5.84 -2.71
C LYS A 231 -14.28 -6.48 -1.59
N MET A 232 -14.15 -7.80 -1.61
CA MET A 232 -13.47 -8.56 -0.55
C MET A 232 -12.46 -9.56 -1.13
N ASN A 233 -11.40 -9.81 -0.36
CA ASN A 233 -10.49 -10.92 -0.59
C ASN A 233 -11.02 -12.19 0.11
N PRO A 234 -11.20 -13.31 -0.60
CA PRO A 234 -11.77 -14.54 -0.05
C PRO A 234 -10.82 -15.34 0.85
N THR A 235 -9.54 -15.00 0.92
CA THR A 235 -8.52 -15.80 1.63
C THR A 235 -8.77 -15.98 3.13
N GLU A 236 -9.67 -15.20 3.73
CA GLU A 236 -10.00 -15.27 5.15
C GLU A 236 -11.50 -15.49 5.42
N MET A 237 -12.27 -15.98 4.44
CA MET A 237 -13.68 -16.31 4.65
C MET A 237 -13.87 -17.63 5.40
N ASN A 238 -14.80 -17.62 6.35
CA ASN A 238 -15.32 -18.79 7.06
C ASN A 238 -16.86 -18.72 7.14
N GLN A 239 -17.52 -19.75 7.68
CA GLN A 239 -18.99 -19.83 7.72
C GLN A 239 -19.63 -18.66 8.47
N GLU A 240 -19.01 -18.24 9.57
CA GLU A 240 -19.44 -17.08 10.36
C GLU A 240 -19.39 -15.80 9.52
N THR A 241 -18.28 -15.58 8.81
CA THR A 241 -18.10 -14.43 7.92
C THR A 241 -19.18 -14.38 6.84
N VAL A 242 -19.43 -15.50 6.17
CA VAL A 242 -20.43 -15.56 5.10
C VAL A 242 -21.85 -15.31 5.61
N ALA A 243 -22.15 -15.78 6.83
CA ALA A 243 -23.45 -15.56 7.46
C ALA A 243 -23.73 -14.08 7.75
N THR A 244 -22.69 -13.27 8.00
CA THR A 244 -22.82 -11.83 8.26
C THR A 244 -23.02 -10.96 7.03
N PHE A 245 -22.88 -11.51 5.83
CA PHE A 245 -23.05 -10.71 4.62
C PHE A 245 -24.48 -10.17 4.55
N THR A 246 -24.64 -8.86 4.38
CA THR A 246 -25.94 -8.19 4.22
C THR A 246 -26.05 -7.46 2.89
N HIS A 247 -24.91 -7.22 2.23
CA HIS A 247 -24.83 -6.48 0.97
C HIS A 247 -25.34 -7.29 -0.21
N ASN A 248 -26.13 -6.63 -1.06
CA ASN A 248 -26.72 -7.26 -2.25
C ASN A 248 -25.71 -7.41 -3.39
N ARG A 249 -24.65 -6.60 -3.43
CA ARG A 249 -23.61 -6.67 -4.46
C ARG A 249 -22.26 -6.85 -3.79
N MET A 250 -21.69 -8.04 -4.00
CA MET A 250 -20.36 -8.37 -3.51
C MET A 250 -19.47 -8.83 -4.65
N HIS A 251 -18.21 -8.44 -4.60
CA HIS A 251 -17.19 -8.80 -5.56
C HIS A 251 -16.00 -9.43 -4.84
N PHE A 252 -15.71 -10.68 -5.16
CA PHE A 252 -14.64 -11.45 -4.53
C PHE A 252 -13.45 -11.54 -5.48
N ASN A 253 -12.28 -11.07 -5.03
CA ASN A 253 -11.05 -11.13 -5.85
C ASN A 253 -10.04 -12.10 -5.22
N GLY A 254 -9.77 -13.22 -5.87
CA GLY A 254 -8.82 -14.22 -5.34
C GLY A 254 -8.45 -15.32 -6.33
N ASN A 255 -7.60 -16.25 -5.89
CA ASN A 255 -7.26 -17.42 -6.70
C ASN A 255 -8.46 -18.41 -6.71
N LEU A 256 -8.77 -19.00 -7.87
CA LEU A 256 -9.87 -19.97 -8.02
C LEU A 256 -9.75 -21.15 -7.03
N ASN A 257 -8.53 -21.65 -6.79
CA ASN A 257 -8.28 -22.74 -5.87
C ASN A 257 -8.61 -22.36 -4.42
N GLN A 258 -8.38 -21.11 -4.04
CA GLN A 258 -8.75 -20.57 -2.72
C GLN A 258 -10.25 -20.26 -2.61
N LEU A 259 -10.90 -20.04 -3.75
CA LEU A 259 -12.30 -19.64 -3.83
C LEU A 259 -13.27 -20.81 -3.85
N LYS A 260 -12.85 -22.02 -4.24
CA LYS A 260 -13.77 -23.14 -4.48
C LYS A 260 -14.66 -23.46 -3.27
N ASP A 261 -14.06 -23.66 -2.10
CA ASP A 261 -14.80 -23.99 -0.87
C ASP A 261 -15.62 -22.79 -0.38
N ASN A 262 -15.07 -21.58 -0.53
CA ASN A 262 -15.74 -20.34 -0.18
C ASN A 262 -16.97 -20.06 -1.05
N ILE A 263 -16.92 -20.35 -2.35
CA ILE A 263 -18.04 -20.18 -3.28
C ILE A 263 -19.19 -21.09 -2.86
N LEU A 264 -18.92 -22.37 -2.56
CA LEU A 264 -19.95 -23.31 -2.13
C LEU A 264 -20.63 -22.82 -0.84
N MET A 265 -19.83 -22.42 0.14
CA MET A 265 -20.34 -21.86 1.40
C MET A 265 -21.18 -20.59 1.19
N ILE A 266 -20.79 -19.70 0.26
CA ILE A 266 -21.57 -18.51 -0.10
C ILE A 266 -22.90 -18.88 -0.74
N VAL A 267 -22.90 -19.85 -1.66
CA VAL A 267 -24.11 -20.31 -2.36
C VAL A 267 -25.07 -20.99 -1.37
N GLU A 268 -24.58 -21.86 -0.50
CA GLU A 268 -25.38 -22.51 0.54
C GLU A 268 -26.02 -21.49 1.49
N ASN A 269 -25.23 -20.49 1.94
CA ASN A 269 -25.77 -19.43 2.78
C ASN A 269 -26.79 -18.56 2.05
N TRP A 270 -26.59 -18.27 0.76
CA TRP A 270 -27.56 -17.54 -0.06
C TRP A 270 -28.88 -18.31 -0.14
N GLN A 271 -28.85 -19.61 -0.45
CA GLN A 271 -30.04 -20.46 -0.49
C GLN A 271 -30.77 -20.49 0.86
N ARG A 272 -30.02 -20.64 1.96
CA ARG A 272 -30.56 -20.67 3.32
C ARG A 272 -31.21 -19.36 3.76
N THR A 273 -30.66 -18.22 3.34
CA THR A 273 -31.09 -16.88 3.79
C THR A 273 -32.17 -16.25 2.91
N ASN A 274 -32.61 -16.95 1.85
CA ASN A 274 -33.64 -16.51 0.90
C ASN A 274 -33.47 -15.04 0.48
N ARG A 275 -32.27 -14.72 -0.01
CA ARG A 275 -31.89 -13.34 -0.35
C ARG A 275 -32.83 -12.72 -1.37
N ILE A 276 -32.90 -11.40 -1.34
CA ILE A 276 -33.73 -10.62 -2.24
C ILE A 276 -33.30 -10.78 -3.71
N VAL A 277 -34.28 -10.67 -4.61
CA VAL A 277 -34.07 -10.62 -6.06
C VAL A 277 -33.18 -9.42 -6.40
N GLY A 278 -32.17 -9.63 -7.25
CA GLY A 278 -31.17 -8.61 -7.60
C GLY A 278 -29.86 -8.71 -6.80
N THR A 279 -29.77 -9.65 -5.86
CA THR A 279 -28.49 -10.03 -5.24
C THR A 279 -27.53 -10.56 -6.31
N HIS A 280 -26.30 -10.06 -6.32
CA HIS A 280 -25.28 -10.37 -7.32
C HIS A 280 -23.92 -10.55 -6.65
N PHE A 281 -23.36 -11.76 -6.73
CA PHE A 281 -22.00 -12.04 -6.32
C PHE A 281 -21.14 -12.35 -7.55
N SER A 282 -20.01 -11.67 -7.67
CA SER A 282 -19.05 -11.87 -8.75
C SER A 282 -17.71 -12.29 -8.19
N PHE A 283 -16.99 -13.11 -8.96
CA PHE A 283 -15.72 -13.70 -8.57
C PHE A 283 -14.69 -13.43 -9.68
N VAL A 284 -13.58 -12.79 -9.33
CA VAL A 284 -12.43 -12.61 -10.23
C VAL A 284 -11.38 -13.64 -9.88
N THR A 285 -10.97 -14.39 -10.89
CA THR A 285 -10.00 -15.47 -10.78
C THR A 285 -8.81 -15.20 -11.68
N TYR A 286 -7.60 -15.32 -11.14
CA TYR A 286 -6.37 -15.34 -11.92
C TYR A 286 -6.03 -16.79 -12.29
N LYS A 287 -5.62 -17.05 -13.54
CA LYS A 287 -5.00 -18.34 -13.89
C LYS A 287 -3.73 -18.48 -13.04
N ALA A 288 -3.51 -19.64 -12.44
CA ALA A 288 -2.20 -19.97 -11.90
C ALA A 288 -1.21 -19.98 -13.08
N GLU A 289 -0.08 -19.31 -12.95
CA GLU A 289 1.06 -19.59 -13.81
C GLU A 289 1.61 -20.97 -13.38
N ASP A 290 1.69 -21.89 -14.34
CA ASP A 290 2.20 -23.27 -14.15
C ASP A 290 3.69 -23.28 -13.78
#